data_AF-A0A382XLR4-F1
#
_entry.id   AF-A0A382XLR4-F1
#
_cell.length_a   1.000
_cell.length_b   1.000
_cell.length_c   1.000
_cell.angle_alpha   90.00
_cell.angle_beta   90.00
_cell.angle_gamma   90.00
#
_symmetry.space_group_name_H-M   'P 1'
#
loop_
_entity.id
_entity.type
_entity.pdbx_description
1 polymer ?
#
loop_
_entity_poly.entity_id
_entity_poly.type
_entity_poly.pdbx_seq_one_letter_code
_entity_poly.pdbx_strand_id
1 'polypeptide(L)' 'MKVHLVDGTYELFRHYFGAPSHITSEGYEVGATRAVLASMFSLLEQGATHVGIATDHVIPSFRNELYDGYKDGSDIDPEI' A
#
# COMPACT_ATOMS: atom_id res chain seq x y z
N MET A 1 10.74 -20.23 -12.59
CA MET A 1 10.74 -19.33 -11.43
C MET A 1 9.44 -18.53 -11.45
N LYS A 2 8.70 -18.44 -10.33
CA LYS A 2 7.46 -17.67 -10.22
C LYS A 2 7.70 -16.47 -9.30
N VAL A 3 7.44 -15.27 -9.79
CA VAL A 3 7.56 -14.03 -9.02
C VAL A 3 6.16 -13.52 -8.69
N HIS A 4 5.91 -13.20 -7.43
CA HIS A 4 4.72 -12.51 -6.97
C HIS A 4 5.04 -11.03 -6.90
N LEU A 5 4.45 -10.23 -7.80
CA LEU A 5 4.59 -8.78 -7.78
C LEU A 5 3.34 -8.17 -7.14
N VAL A 6 3.54 -7.45 -6.04
CA VAL A 6 2.50 -6.83 -5.24
C VAL A 6 2.55 -5.33 -5.44
N ASP A 7 1.38 -4.72 -5.63
CA ASP A 7 1.20 -3.28 -5.52
C ASP A 7 1.13 -2.90 -4.03
N GLY A 8 2.24 -2.44 -3.49
CA GLY A 8 2.42 -2.17 -2.07
C GLY A 8 1.70 -0.90 -1.60
N THR A 9 1.67 0.14 -2.43
CA THR A 9 0.95 1.39 -2.08
C THR A 9 -0.54 1.13 -1.98
N TYR A 10 -1.10 0.42 -2.96
CA TYR A 10 -2.51 0.04 -2.92
C TYR A 10 -2.81 -0.92 -1.76
N GLU A 11 -1.97 -1.94 -1.52
CA GLU A 11 -2.18 -2.87 -0.41
C GLU A 11 -2.15 -2.16 0.96
N LEU A 12 -1.27 -1.19 1.16
CA LEU A 12 -1.26 -0.41 2.40
C LEU A 12 -2.55 0.41 2.55
N PHE A 13 -2.99 1.10 1.48
CA PHE A 13 -4.25 1.85 1.48
C PHE A 13 -5.45 0.95 1.79
N ARG A 14 -5.52 -0.22 1.14
CA ARG A 14 -6.57 -1.22 1.38
C ARG A 14 -6.65 -1.63 2.86
N HIS A 15 -5.50 -1.84 3.49
CA HIS A 15 -5.47 -2.20 4.92
C HIS A 15 -5.71 -1.00 5.85
N TYR A 16 -5.37 0.22 5.44
CA TYR A 16 -5.68 1.42 6.22
C TYR A 16 -7.19 1.56 6.46
N PHE A 17 -8.01 1.32 5.44
CA PHE A 17 -9.47 1.38 5.57
C PHE A 17 -10.14 0.06 5.97
N GLY A 18 -9.45 -1.07 5.83
CA GLY A 18 -10.03 -2.40 6.02
C GLY A 18 -9.59 -3.15 7.26
N ALA A 19 -8.42 -2.84 7.82
CA ALA A 19 -7.89 -3.55 8.98
C ALA A 19 -8.43 -2.96 10.30
N PRO A 20 -8.63 -3.78 11.34
CA PRO A 20 -8.90 -3.26 12.67
C PRO A 20 -7.77 -2.35 13.17
N SER A 21 -8.13 -1.28 13.87
CA SER A 21 -7.17 -0.39 14.54
C SER A 21 -6.29 -1.17 15.53
N HIS A 22 -5.03 -0.76 15.59
CA HIS A 22 -4.09 -1.21 16.60
C HIS A 22 -3.16 -0.08 17.01
N ILE A 23 -3.33 0.38 18.25
CA ILE A 23 -2.52 1.45 18.85
C ILE A 23 -1.38 0.84 19.68
N THR A 24 -0.13 1.27 19.44
CA THR A 24 1.03 0.83 20.24
C THR A 24 1.02 1.44 21.65
N SER A 25 1.89 0.96 22.54
CA SER A 25 2.07 1.54 23.89
C SER A 25 2.43 3.02 23.89
N GLU A 26 3.07 3.49 22.82
CA GLU A 26 3.48 4.89 22.60
C GLU A 26 2.39 5.73 21.91
N GLY A 27 1.23 5.13 21.59
CA GLY A 27 0.08 5.84 21.01
C GLY A 27 0.04 5.88 19.48
N TYR A 28 0.87 5.11 18.77
CA TYR A 28 0.88 5.10 17.31
C TYR A 28 -0.15 4.11 16.74
N GLU A 29 -0.96 4.54 15.77
CA GLU A 29 -1.82 3.62 14.99
C GLU A 29 -0.99 2.86 13.94
N VAL A 30 -1.03 1.53 14.00
CA VAL A 30 -0.22 0.63 13.16
C VAL A 30 -1.00 -0.56 12.58
N GLY A 31 -2.33 -0.57 12.69
CA GLY A 31 -3.20 -1.67 12.22
C GLY A 31 -2.99 -1.99 10.74
N ALA A 32 -2.92 -0.97 9.89
CA ALA A 32 -2.67 -1.11 8.45
C ALA A 32 -1.32 -1.81 8.16
N THR A 33 -0.25 -1.31 8.79
CA THR A 33 1.11 -1.84 8.66
C THR A 33 1.19 -3.30 9.11
N ARG A 34 0.56 -3.63 10.23
CA ARG A 34 0.52 -5.01 10.73
C ARG A 34 -0.21 -5.93 9.76
N ALA A 35 -1.35 -5.49 9.23
CA ALA A 35 -2.16 -6.29 8.33
C ALA A 35 -1.50 -6.53 6.96
N VAL A 36 -0.84 -5.51 6.38
CA VAL A 36 -0.12 -5.69 5.11
C VAL A 36 1.09 -6.61 5.27
N LEU A 37 1.84 -6.52 6.38
CA LEU A 37 2.95 -7.45 6.63
C LEU A 37 2.44 -8.89 6.81
N ALA A 38 1.33 -9.08 7.52
CA ALA A 38 0.71 -10.39 7.66
C ALA A 38 0.29 -11.00 6.31
N SER A 39 -0.24 -10.19 5.37
CA SER A 39 -0.59 -10.70 4.04
C SER A 39 0.65 -11.10 3.23
N MET A 40 1.76 -10.38 3.36
CA MET A 40 3.03 -10.74 2.71
C MET A 40 3.62 -12.03 3.30
N PHE A 41 3.57 -12.20 4.62
CA PHE A 41 3.99 -13.44 5.25
C PHE A 41 3.15 -14.63 4.82
N SER A 42 1.83 -14.45 4.64
CA SER A 42 0.98 -15.52 4.12
C SER A 42 1.41 -16.00 2.73
N LEU A 43 1.87 -15.10 1.84
CA LEU A 43 2.42 -15.52 0.55
C LEU A 43 3.65 -16.42 0.72
N LEU A 44 4.56 -16.07 1.63
CA LEU A 44 5.75 -16.86 1.93
C LEU A 44 5.39 -18.22 2.54
N GLU A 45 4.45 -18.26 3.48
CA GLU A 45 3.94 -19.49 4.10
C GLU A 45 3.29 -20.43 3.07
N GLN A 46 2.63 -19.87 2.06
CA GLN A 46 2.07 -20.62 0.92
C GLN A 46 3.12 -21.07 -0.10
N GLY A 47 4.40 -20.85 0.17
CA GLY A 47 5.52 -21.33 -0.63
C GLY A 47 6.02 -20.35 -1.69
N ALA A 48 5.63 -19.07 -1.63
CA ALA A 48 6.26 -18.06 -2.49
C ALA A 48 7.74 -17.93 -2.14
N THR A 49 8.60 -17.97 -3.17
CA THR A 49 10.06 -17.85 -3.00
C THR A 49 10.62 -16.53 -3.49
N HIS A 50 9.86 -15.80 -4.32
CA HIS A 50 10.25 -14.52 -4.89
C HIS A 50 9.05 -13.57 -4.84
N VAL A 51 9.11 -12.61 -3.91
CA VAL A 51 8.08 -11.59 -3.73
C VAL A 51 8.72 -10.23 -3.95
N GLY A 52 8.19 -9.47 -4.92
CA GLY A 52 8.53 -8.08 -5.15
C GLY A 52 7.35 -7.21 -4.72
N ILE A 53 7.62 -6.15 -3.96
CA ILE A 53 6.60 -5.19 -3.54
C ILE A 53 6.98 -3.85 -4.18
N ALA A 54 6.14 -3.38 -5.10
CA ALA A 54 6.34 -2.10 -5.76
C ALA A 54 5.55 -1.02 -5.02
N THR A 55 6.21 0.09 -4.68
CA THR A 55 5.56 1.25 -4.07
C THR A 55 5.77 2.46 -4.95
N ASP A 56 4.75 3.32 -5.02
CA ASP A 56 4.86 4.64 -5.62
C ASP A 56 5.72 5.53 -4.71
N HIS A 57 6.85 6.00 -5.23
CA HIS A 57 7.68 6.98 -4.52
C HIS A 57 7.03 8.38 -4.55
N VAL A 58 6.39 8.72 -5.66
CA VAL A 58 5.56 9.91 -5.87
C VAL A 58 4.36 9.51 -6.72
N ILE A 59 3.18 10.06 -6.42
CA ILE A 59 1.95 9.81 -7.19
C ILE A 59 1.93 10.53 -8.55
N PRO A 60 2.36 11.80 -8.65
CA PRO A 60 2.47 12.47 -9.94
C PRO A 60 3.49 11.78 -10.84
N SER A 61 3.18 11.73 -12.12
CA SER A 61 4.04 11.14 -13.15
C SER A 61 4.00 11.98 -14.42
N PHE A 62 4.80 11.60 -15.43
CA PHE A 62 4.74 12.22 -16.76
C PHE A 62 3.32 12.24 -17.37
N ARG A 63 2.42 11.35 -16.90
CA ARG A 63 1.01 11.33 -17.36
C ARG A 63 0.26 12.60 -16.99
N ASN A 64 0.63 13.28 -15.90
CA ASN A 64 0.02 14.55 -15.50
C ASN A 64 0.29 15.67 -16.52
N GLU A 65 1.39 15.58 -17.30
CA GLU A 65 1.69 16.52 -18.39
C GLU A 65 0.96 16.16 -19.69
N LEU A 66 0.54 14.90 -19.84
CA LEU A 66 -0.11 14.40 -21.04
C LEU A 66 -1.64 14.47 -20.98
N TYR A 67 -2.21 14.42 -19.78
CA TYR A 67 -3.65 14.31 -19.56
C TYR A 67 -4.09 15.25 -18.44
N ASP A 68 -4.78 16.33 -18.83
CA ASP A 68 -5.37 17.29 -17.89
C ASP A 68 -6.29 16.57 -16.90
N GLY A 69 -6.13 16.86 -15.60
CA GLY A 69 -6.91 16.27 -14.51
C GLY A 69 -6.56 14.83 -14.14
N TYR A 70 -5.52 14.23 -14.72
CA TYR A 70 -5.15 12.86 -14.34
C TYR A 70 -4.48 12.80 -12.97
N LYS A 71 -5.20 12.31 -11.94
CA LYS A 71 -4.67 12.06 -10.59
C LYS A 71 -3.87 13.25 -10.03
N ASP A 72 -4.38 14.46 -10.21
CA ASP A 72 -3.77 15.70 -9.73
C ASP A 72 -3.99 15.94 -8.21
N GLY A 73 -4.79 15.09 -7.58
CA GLY A 73 -5.04 15.11 -6.15
C GLY A 73 -6.07 16.15 -5.71
N SER A 74 -6.74 16.85 -6.64
CA SER A 74 -7.76 17.86 -6.30
C SER A 74 -8.94 17.27 -5.51
N ASP A 75 -9.22 15.99 -5.72
CA ASP A 75 -10.37 15.28 -5.16
C ASP A 75 -10.01 14.42 -3.94
N ILE A 76 -8.76 14.50 -3.46
CA ILE A 76 -8.31 13.78 -2.27
C ILE A 76 -8.59 14.66 -1.04
N ASP A 77 -9.19 14.06 -0.02
CA ASP A 77 -9.41 14.72 1.26
C ASP A 77 -8.05 15.04 1.92
N PRO A 78 -7.79 16.29 2.35
CA PRO A 78 -6.51 16.68 2.93
C PRO A 78 -6.18 16.01 4.27
N GLU A 79 -7.15 15.35 4.92
CA GLU A 79 -6.91 14.56 6.14
C GLU A 79 -6.39 13.15 5.87
N ILE A 80 -6.27 12.73 4.60
CA ILE A 80 -5.65 11.47 4.14
C ILE A 80 -4.35 11.74 3.39
#